data_AF-A0A964E1B7-F1
#
_entry.id   AF-A0A964E1B7-F1
#
_cell.length_a   1.000
_cell.length_b   1.000
_cell.length_c   1.000
_cell.angle_alpha   90.00
_cell.angle_beta   90.00
_cell.angle_gamma   90.00
#
_symmetry.space_group_name_H-M   'P 1'
#
loop_
_entity.id
_entity.type
_entity.pdbx_description
1 polymer ?
#
loop_
_entity_poly.entity_id
_entity_poly.type
_entity_poly.pdbx_seq_one_letter_code
_entity_poly.pdbx_strand_id
1 'polypeptide(L)'
;MGILNRQVKPDRAVETMTSSVDLPAEMRAAMAAVTGTLDARRAVDDAIARNLAEQSTAAAELEQASAALTELDLAAALETDLAVLKTLEPKVDAARRAHDEAAQKVARIARLRVALAEKAREIDGRLAGDRTLFQIEAQAYGQQLIAVLGTELREAAKPLLAVLLKLHAATYGLGSGRSMVGLLEEVRLPSAVWGEQPLIAGSRSVGDDGTPIDLAQAWQDAPEAAALAGAMQSYAELRRRLAAHQDYREPTPPPRVHEQPTYQSKDSIERARRTEIENERRRAAAEAARPKAQPNSWTGNIGSVG
;
A
#
# COMPACT_ATOMS: atom_id res chain seq x y z
N MET A 1 -50.59 38.57 10.53
CA MET A 1 -49.34 39.33 10.34
C MET A 1 -48.22 38.31 10.18
N GLY A 2 -47.91 37.92 8.94
CA GLY A 2 -46.96 36.85 8.63
C GLY A 2 -45.53 37.37 8.74
N ILE A 3 -44.75 36.78 9.63
CA ILE A 3 -43.31 37.03 9.73
C ILE A 3 -42.65 36.27 8.58
N LEU A 4 -42.12 37.04 7.63
CA LEU A 4 -41.30 36.54 6.53
C LEU A 4 -40.07 35.85 7.12
N ASN A 5 -40.17 34.54 7.25
CA ASN A 5 -39.05 33.63 7.42
C ASN A 5 -38.24 33.68 6.12
N ARG A 6 -37.38 34.70 5.96
CA ARG A 6 -36.34 34.68 4.95
C ARG A 6 -35.32 33.64 5.39
N GLN A 7 -35.60 32.39 5.07
CA GLN A 7 -34.56 31.42 4.75
C GLN A 7 -33.63 32.12 3.73
N VAL A 8 -32.51 32.64 4.21
CA VAL A 8 -31.38 32.96 3.34
C VAL A 8 -31.00 31.61 2.73
N LYS A 9 -31.45 31.34 1.51
CA LYS A 9 -31.20 30.09 0.79
C LYS A 9 -29.69 29.83 0.78
N PRO A 10 -29.18 28.86 1.56
CA PRO A 10 -27.80 28.39 1.41
C PRO A 10 -27.63 27.66 0.07
N ASP A 11 -28.74 27.23 -0.52
CA ASP A 11 -28.75 26.28 -1.63
C ASP A 11 -28.10 26.82 -2.91
N ARG A 12 -28.30 28.09 -3.29
CA ARG A 12 -27.90 28.54 -4.63
C ARG A 12 -26.38 28.72 -4.77
N ALA A 13 -25.71 29.21 -3.73
CA ALA A 13 -24.25 29.38 -3.72
C ALA A 13 -23.54 28.03 -3.62
N VAL A 14 -24.04 27.14 -2.77
CA VAL A 14 -23.59 25.75 -2.63
C VAL A 14 -23.81 24.97 -3.93
N GLU A 15 -24.96 25.10 -4.58
CA GLU A 15 -25.27 24.49 -5.89
C GLU A 15 -24.33 25.01 -6.98
N THR A 16 -24.09 26.33 -7.06
CA THR A 16 -23.14 26.87 -8.06
C THR A 16 -21.72 26.40 -7.82
N MET A 17 -21.22 26.39 -6.57
CA MET A 17 -19.87 25.93 -6.25
C MET A 17 -19.69 24.42 -6.42
N THR A 18 -20.71 23.61 -6.10
CA THR A 18 -20.64 22.16 -6.33
C THR A 18 -20.71 21.83 -7.83
N SER A 19 -21.52 22.55 -8.61
CA SER A 19 -21.59 22.39 -10.06
C SER A 19 -20.30 22.81 -10.80
N SER A 20 -19.56 23.78 -10.26
CA SER A 20 -18.27 24.22 -10.83
C SER A 20 -17.10 23.30 -10.48
N VAL A 21 -17.32 22.33 -9.59
CA VAL A 21 -16.34 21.35 -9.12
C VAL A 21 -16.65 19.95 -9.67
N ASP A 22 -17.64 19.80 -10.56
CA ASP A 22 -17.94 18.49 -11.16
C ASP A 22 -16.71 17.84 -11.79
N LEU A 23 -16.54 16.53 -11.52
CA LEU A 23 -15.39 15.77 -12.00
C LEU A 23 -15.44 15.64 -13.54
N PRO A 24 -14.37 16.06 -14.26
CA PRO A 24 -14.24 15.84 -15.69
C PRO A 24 -14.40 14.37 -16.07
N ALA A 25 -14.83 14.11 -17.30
CA ALA A 25 -15.05 12.74 -17.77
C ALA A 25 -13.77 11.90 -17.73
N GLU A 26 -12.65 12.50 -18.07
CA GLU A 26 -11.30 11.95 -18.06
C GLU A 26 -10.88 11.57 -16.64
N MET A 27 -11.13 12.45 -15.66
CA MET A 27 -10.86 12.19 -14.25
C MET A 27 -11.74 11.05 -13.71
N ARG A 28 -13.03 11.02 -14.08
CA ARG A 28 -13.94 9.91 -13.71
C ARG A 28 -13.48 8.59 -14.33
N ALA A 29 -13.04 8.59 -15.58
CA ALA A 29 -12.52 7.40 -16.26
C ALA A 29 -11.22 6.91 -15.58
N ALA A 30 -10.30 7.81 -15.24
CA ALA A 30 -9.08 7.46 -14.53
C ALA A 30 -9.37 6.91 -13.12
N MET A 31 -10.31 7.52 -12.39
CA MET A 31 -10.77 7.02 -11.10
C MET A 31 -11.39 5.62 -11.21
N ALA A 32 -12.22 5.39 -12.22
CA ALA A 32 -12.83 4.08 -12.48
C ALA A 32 -11.80 3.02 -12.84
N ALA A 33 -10.80 3.37 -13.66
CA ALA A 33 -9.70 2.48 -14.04
C ALA A 33 -8.92 2.01 -12.81
N VAL A 34 -8.41 2.95 -12.00
CA VAL A 34 -7.66 2.65 -10.75
C VAL A 34 -8.51 1.84 -9.77
N THR A 35 -9.80 2.19 -9.62
CA THR A 35 -10.70 1.44 -8.73
C THR A 35 -10.85 -0.01 -9.21
N GLY A 36 -11.07 -0.20 -10.52
CA GLY A 36 -11.18 -1.52 -11.12
C GLY A 36 -9.92 -2.37 -10.97
N THR A 37 -8.72 -1.79 -11.16
CA THR A 37 -7.45 -2.50 -10.95
C THR A 37 -7.21 -2.83 -9.48
N LEU A 38 -7.53 -1.93 -8.54
CA LEU A 38 -7.44 -2.21 -7.10
C LEU A 38 -8.39 -3.34 -6.66
N ASP A 39 -9.62 -3.35 -7.16
CA ASP A 39 -10.61 -4.38 -6.83
C ASP A 39 -10.20 -5.74 -7.42
N ALA A 40 -9.70 -5.76 -8.66
CA ALA A 40 -9.12 -6.95 -9.27
C ALA A 40 -7.92 -7.48 -8.47
N ARG A 41 -7.05 -6.58 -7.98
CA ARG A 41 -5.90 -6.95 -7.18
C ARG A 41 -6.31 -7.60 -5.86
N ARG A 42 -7.33 -7.04 -5.19
CA ARG A 42 -7.91 -7.58 -3.96
C ARG A 42 -8.47 -8.99 -4.19
N ALA A 43 -9.19 -9.20 -5.28
CA ALA A 43 -9.72 -10.53 -5.62
C ALA A 43 -8.60 -11.57 -5.80
N VAL A 44 -7.46 -11.15 -6.36
CA VAL A 44 -6.26 -12.01 -6.48
C VAL A 44 -5.61 -12.25 -5.11
N ASP A 45 -5.50 -11.26 -4.24
CA ASP A 45 -5.01 -11.45 -2.85
C ASP A 45 -5.86 -12.47 -2.10
N ASP A 46 -7.19 -12.35 -2.18
CA ASP A 46 -8.12 -13.29 -1.56
C ASP A 46 -7.94 -14.71 -2.12
N ALA A 47 -7.70 -14.84 -3.42
CA ALA A 47 -7.41 -16.12 -4.06
C ALA A 47 -6.06 -16.72 -3.61
N ILE A 48 -5.02 -15.90 -3.45
CA ILE A 48 -3.72 -16.32 -2.92
C ILE A 48 -3.85 -16.80 -1.48
N ALA A 49 -4.57 -16.05 -0.64
CA ALA A 49 -4.80 -16.43 0.75
C ALA A 49 -5.54 -17.76 0.87
N ARG A 50 -6.59 -17.98 0.06
CA ARG A 50 -7.29 -19.27 -0.01
C ARG A 50 -6.38 -20.39 -0.47
N ASN A 51 -5.60 -20.17 -1.53
CA ASN A 51 -4.68 -21.17 -2.06
C ASN A 51 -3.61 -21.59 -1.03
N LEU A 52 -3.10 -20.65 -0.24
CA LEU A 52 -2.16 -20.92 0.86
C LEU A 52 -2.80 -21.76 1.97
N ALA A 53 -4.06 -21.48 2.34
CA ALA A 53 -4.79 -22.28 3.31
C ALA A 53 -5.10 -23.70 2.81
N GLU A 54 -5.43 -23.83 1.52
CA GLU A 54 -5.62 -25.14 0.87
C GLU A 54 -4.31 -25.94 0.80
N GLN A 55 -3.17 -25.26 0.64
CA GLN A 55 -1.86 -25.89 0.54
C GLN A 55 -1.50 -26.67 1.81
N SER A 56 -1.71 -26.10 3.00
CA SER A 56 -1.39 -26.79 4.26
C SER A 56 -2.27 -28.01 4.46
N THR A 57 -3.56 -27.90 4.13
CA THR A 57 -4.53 -29.00 4.24
C THR A 57 -4.18 -30.13 3.28
N ALA A 58 -3.89 -29.81 2.00
CA ALA A 58 -3.52 -30.81 1.00
C ALA A 58 -2.18 -31.49 1.31
N ALA A 59 -1.22 -30.77 1.90
CA ALA A 59 0.05 -31.35 2.33
C ALA A 59 -0.15 -32.37 3.46
N ALA A 60 -1.01 -32.05 4.44
CA ALA A 60 -1.34 -32.97 5.54
C ALA A 60 -2.12 -34.21 5.05
N GLU A 61 -3.07 -34.03 4.12
CA GLU A 61 -3.78 -35.14 3.48
C GLU A 61 -2.81 -36.08 2.75
N LEU A 62 -1.84 -35.54 2.02
CA LEU A 62 -0.82 -36.33 1.35
C LEU A 62 0.05 -37.09 2.35
N GLU A 63 0.51 -36.44 3.42
CA GLU A 63 1.31 -37.10 4.45
C GLU A 63 0.56 -38.27 5.11
N GLN A 64 -0.72 -38.09 5.45
CA GLN A 64 -1.57 -39.15 5.99
C GLN A 64 -1.77 -40.30 5.00
N ALA A 65 -2.05 -39.99 3.73
CA ALA A 65 -2.21 -41.00 2.69
C ALA A 65 -0.91 -41.78 2.42
N SER A 66 0.24 -41.10 2.42
CA SER A 66 1.57 -41.73 2.29
C SER A 66 1.86 -42.66 3.47
N ALA A 67 1.54 -42.25 4.70
CA ALA A 67 1.73 -43.08 5.89
C ALA A 67 0.86 -44.34 5.83
N ALA A 68 -0.43 -44.19 5.50
CA ALA A 68 -1.37 -45.31 5.38
C ALA A 68 -0.98 -46.30 4.27
N LEU A 69 -0.54 -45.79 3.10
CA LEU A 69 -0.03 -46.63 2.03
C LEU A 69 1.22 -47.39 2.46
N THR A 70 2.17 -46.73 3.13
CA THR A 70 3.41 -47.36 3.62
C THR A 70 3.12 -48.46 4.63
N GLU A 71 2.18 -48.25 5.55
CA GLU A 71 1.77 -49.25 6.54
C GLU A 71 1.12 -50.47 5.88
N LEU A 72 0.22 -50.25 4.92
CA LEU A 72 -0.47 -51.32 4.19
C LEU A 72 0.46 -52.10 3.25
N ASP A 73 1.37 -51.40 2.54
CA ASP A 73 2.40 -52.03 1.70
C ASP A 73 3.33 -52.91 2.56
N LEU A 74 3.72 -52.44 3.74
CA LEU A 74 4.55 -53.21 4.68
C LEU A 74 3.80 -54.40 5.26
N ALA A 75 2.52 -54.24 5.63
CA ALA A 75 1.67 -55.33 6.09
C ALA A 75 1.50 -56.40 5.01
N ALA A 76 1.25 -56.01 3.76
CA ALA A 76 1.15 -56.94 2.64
C ALA A 76 2.49 -57.64 2.33
N ALA A 77 3.62 -56.95 2.45
CA ALA A 77 4.94 -57.51 2.19
C ALA A 77 5.41 -58.52 3.26
N LEU A 78 4.97 -58.36 4.51
CA LEU A 78 5.31 -59.24 5.63
C LEU A 78 4.34 -60.42 5.78
N GLU A 79 3.17 -60.35 5.15
CA GLU A 79 2.13 -61.37 5.25
C GLU A 79 2.42 -62.59 4.36
N THR A 80 2.20 -63.79 4.91
CA THR A 80 2.47 -65.05 4.21
C THR A 80 1.20 -65.85 3.93
N ASP A 81 0.10 -65.54 4.63
CA ASP A 81 -1.19 -66.20 4.40
C ASP A 81 -1.91 -65.64 3.17
N LEU A 82 -2.12 -66.51 2.18
CA LEU A 82 -2.73 -66.17 0.89
C LEU A 82 -4.17 -65.65 1.03
N ALA A 83 -4.91 -66.13 2.03
CA ALA A 83 -6.25 -65.63 2.34
C ALA A 83 -6.22 -64.18 2.87
N VAL A 84 -5.23 -63.85 3.70
CA VAL A 84 -5.05 -62.49 4.26
C VAL A 84 -4.56 -61.54 3.18
N LEU A 85 -3.60 -61.96 2.35
CA LEU A 85 -3.12 -61.19 1.20
C LEU A 85 -4.26 -60.77 0.26
N LYS A 86 -5.19 -61.69 -0.07
CA LYS A 86 -6.37 -61.37 -0.89
C LYS A 86 -7.30 -60.32 -0.27
N THR A 87 -7.28 -60.15 1.05
CA THR A 87 -8.05 -59.11 1.74
C THR A 87 -7.29 -57.78 1.88
N LEU A 88 -5.95 -57.81 1.83
CA LEU A 88 -5.08 -56.64 1.92
C LEU A 88 -4.89 -55.95 0.57
N GLU A 89 -4.80 -56.71 -0.52
CA GLU A 89 -4.63 -56.21 -1.89
C GLU A 89 -5.62 -55.08 -2.27
N PRO A 90 -6.95 -55.22 -2.09
CA PRO A 90 -7.88 -54.13 -2.39
C PRO A 90 -7.73 -52.91 -1.47
N LYS A 91 -7.21 -53.09 -0.25
CA LYS A 91 -6.93 -51.98 0.68
C LYS A 91 -5.69 -51.20 0.28
N VAL A 92 -4.65 -51.90 -0.16
CA VAL A 92 -3.43 -51.30 -0.73
C VAL A 92 -3.80 -50.49 -1.98
N ASP A 93 -4.58 -51.08 -2.89
CA ASP A 93 -5.05 -50.37 -4.09
C ASP A 93 -5.86 -49.11 -3.77
N ALA A 94 -6.74 -49.19 -2.78
CA ALA A 94 -7.51 -48.03 -2.32
C ALA A 94 -6.60 -46.94 -1.71
N ALA A 95 -5.62 -47.32 -0.89
CA ALA A 95 -4.66 -46.40 -0.29
C ALA A 95 -3.76 -45.76 -1.36
N ARG A 96 -3.35 -46.52 -2.39
CA ARG A 96 -2.57 -45.98 -3.51
C ARG A 96 -3.36 -44.95 -4.31
N ARG A 97 -4.64 -45.21 -4.60
CA ARG A 97 -5.52 -44.22 -5.26
C ARG A 97 -5.67 -42.96 -4.41
N ALA A 98 -5.90 -43.09 -3.10
CA ALA A 98 -6.02 -41.94 -2.20
C ALA A 98 -4.71 -41.11 -2.15
N HIS A 99 -3.56 -41.78 -2.13
CA HIS A 99 -2.26 -41.13 -2.22
C HIS A 99 -2.09 -40.35 -3.53
N ASP A 100 -2.41 -40.97 -4.67
CA ASP A 100 -2.28 -40.34 -5.98
C ASP A 100 -3.23 -39.15 -6.14
N GLU A 101 -4.45 -39.23 -5.62
CA GLU A 101 -5.42 -38.12 -5.59
C GLU A 101 -4.90 -36.94 -4.73
N ALA A 102 -4.36 -37.22 -3.54
CA ALA A 102 -3.77 -36.21 -2.67
C ALA A 102 -2.53 -35.55 -3.34
N ALA A 103 -1.67 -36.35 -3.97
CA ALA A 103 -0.50 -35.86 -4.69
C ALA A 103 -0.89 -34.96 -5.87
N GLN A 104 -1.92 -35.33 -6.63
CA GLN A 104 -2.48 -34.51 -7.71
C GLN A 104 -3.06 -33.19 -7.19
N LYS A 105 -3.75 -33.20 -6.04
CA LYS A 105 -4.29 -32.00 -5.38
C LYS A 105 -3.16 -31.03 -5.00
N VAL A 106 -2.08 -31.52 -4.37
CA VAL A 106 -0.90 -30.72 -4.04
C VAL A 106 -0.26 -30.14 -5.30
N ALA A 107 -0.08 -30.93 -6.35
CA ALA A 107 0.49 -30.46 -7.61
C ALA A 107 -0.39 -29.38 -8.28
N ARG A 108 -1.72 -29.52 -8.23
CA ARG A 108 -2.66 -28.52 -8.72
C ARG A 108 -2.54 -27.20 -7.95
N ILE A 109 -2.49 -27.27 -6.63
CA ILE A 109 -2.34 -26.09 -5.76
C ILE A 109 -1.02 -25.36 -6.06
N ALA A 110 0.08 -26.11 -6.25
CA ALA A 110 1.38 -25.53 -6.61
C ALA A 110 1.34 -24.79 -7.95
N ARG A 111 0.66 -25.35 -8.98
CA ARG A 111 0.48 -24.66 -10.28
C ARG A 111 -0.38 -23.41 -10.15
N LEU A 112 -1.47 -23.48 -9.37
CA LEU A 112 -2.33 -22.33 -9.10
C LEU A 112 -1.57 -21.21 -8.40
N ARG A 113 -0.70 -21.52 -7.44
CA ARG A 113 0.17 -20.55 -6.77
C ARG A 113 1.02 -19.76 -7.77
N VAL A 114 1.66 -20.44 -8.71
CA VAL A 114 2.48 -19.78 -9.76
C VAL A 114 1.60 -18.87 -10.62
N ALA A 115 0.47 -19.37 -11.10
CA ALA A 115 -0.45 -18.59 -11.94
C ALA A 115 -1.02 -17.36 -11.21
N LEU A 116 -1.34 -17.48 -9.91
CA LEU A 116 -1.82 -16.37 -9.10
C LEU A 116 -0.72 -15.33 -8.85
N ALA A 117 0.52 -15.76 -8.64
CA ALA A 117 1.67 -14.87 -8.49
C ALA A 117 1.97 -14.08 -9.79
N GLU A 118 1.90 -14.74 -10.94
CA GLU A 118 2.01 -14.08 -12.25
C GLU A 118 0.87 -13.08 -12.46
N LYS A 119 -0.36 -13.46 -12.12
CA LYS A 119 -1.52 -12.58 -12.26
C LYS A 119 -1.44 -11.36 -11.33
N ALA A 120 -0.95 -11.54 -10.11
CA ALA A 120 -0.72 -10.44 -9.18
C ALA A 120 0.28 -9.42 -9.76
N ARG A 121 1.42 -9.88 -10.29
CA ARG A 121 2.42 -9.03 -10.95
C ARG A 121 1.88 -8.31 -12.19
N GLU A 122 1.07 -9.00 -13.00
CA GLU A 122 0.40 -8.40 -14.16
C GLU A 122 -0.53 -7.24 -13.74
N ILE A 123 -1.33 -7.46 -12.70
CA ILE A 123 -2.25 -6.45 -12.18
C ILE A 123 -1.48 -5.27 -11.56
N ASP A 124 -0.41 -5.53 -10.80
CA ASP A 124 0.42 -4.45 -10.24
C ASP A 124 1.06 -3.60 -11.35
N GLY A 125 1.50 -4.23 -12.45
CA GLY A 125 2.00 -3.53 -13.63
C GLY A 125 0.93 -2.63 -14.28
N ARG A 126 -0.32 -3.11 -14.38
CA ARG A 126 -1.45 -2.30 -14.85
C ARG A 126 -1.78 -1.16 -13.90
N LEU A 127 -1.78 -1.43 -12.60
CA LEU A 127 -2.06 -0.44 -11.57
C LEU A 127 -1.02 0.68 -11.55
N ALA A 128 0.25 0.40 -11.84
CA ALA A 128 1.28 1.42 -12.01
C ALA A 128 0.97 2.37 -13.20
N GLY A 129 0.46 1.82 -14.31
CA GLY A 129 -0.02 2.60 -15.45
C GLY A 129 -1.23 3.46 -15.10
N ASP A 130 -2.27 2.85 -14.51
CA ASP A 130 -3.49 3.54 -14.11
C ASP A 130 -3.21 4.62 -13.06
N ARG A 131 -2.26 4.37 -12.13
CA ARG A 131 -1.78 5.35 -11.14
C ARG A 131 -1.16 6.58 -11.81
N THR A 132 -0.35 6.36 -12.85
CA THR A 132 0.29 7.45 -13.58
C THR A 132 -0.76 8.30 -14.29
N LEU A 133 -1.70 7.65 -14.98
CA LEU A 133 -2.82 8.34 -15.64
C LEU A 133 -3.64 9.16 -14.63
N PHE A 134 -4.02 8.54 -13.50
CA PHE A 134 -4.76 9.22 -12.44
C PHE A 134 -4.01 10.42 -11.86
N GLN A 135 -2.68 10.35 -11.72
CA GLN A 135 -1.88 11.48 -11.25
C GLN A 135 -1.88 12.65 -12.25
N ILE A 136 -1.77 12.36 -13.54
CA ILE A 136 -1.82 13.37 -14.62
C ILE A 136 -3.19 14.06 -14.61
N GLU A 137 -4.28 13.29 -14.62
CA GLU A 137 -5.64 13.85 -14.63
C GLU A 137 -5.95 14.60 -13.33
N ALA A 138 -5.51 14.09 -12.18
CA ALA A 138 -5.67 14.78 -10.91
C ALA A 138 -4.91 16.12 -10.87
N GLN A 139 -3.73 16.19 -11.47
CA GLN A 139 -2.96 17.43 -11.56
C GLN A 139 -3.64 18.44 -12.48
N ALA A 140 -4.11 17.99 -13.65
CA ALA A 140 -4.84 18.84 -14.60
C ALA A 140 -6.13 19.40 -13.98
N TYR A 141 -6.92 18.54 -13.34
CA TYR A 141 -8.13 18.93 -12.63
C TYR A 141 -7.82 19.89 -11.46
N GLY A 142 -6.75 19.66 -10.70
CA GLY A 142 -6.33 20.58 -9.64
C GLY A 142 -5.98 21.99 -10.15
N GLN A 143 -5.29 22.08 -11.29
CA GLN A 143 -4.99 23.38 -11.93
C GLN A 143 -6.26 24.08 -12.42
N GLN A 144 -7.20 23.32 -13.01
CA GLN A 144 -8.48 23.84 -13.44
C GLN A 144 -9.31 24.35 -12.25
N LEU A 145 -9.38 23.60 -11.16
CA LEU A 145 -10.07 24.02 -9.94
C LEU A 145 -9.48 25.30 -9.35
N ILE A 146 -8.15 25.42 -9.28
CA ILE A 146 -7.49 26.65 -8.80
C ILE A 146 -7.89 27.85 -9.67
N ALA A 147 -7.93 27.68 -11.00
CA ALA A 147 -8.30 28.75 -11.92
C ALA A 147 -9.78 29.16 -11.77
N VAL A 148 -10.69 28.18 -11.65
CA VAL A 148 -12.13 28.42 -11.48
C VAL A 148 -12.42 29.06 -10.13
N LEU A 149 -11.99 28.42 -9.03
CA LEU A 149 -12.19 28.94 -7.68
C LEU A 149 -11.49 30.29 -7.48
N GLY A 150 -10.30 30.48 -8.05
CA GLY A 150 -9.59 31.76 -8.01
C GLY A 150 -10.33 32.88 -8.73
N THR A 151 -11.07 32.55 -9.79
CA THR A 151 -11.92 33.52 -10.50
C THR A 151 -13.17 33.83 -9.67
N GLU A 152 -13.86 32.82 -9.14
CA GLU A 152 -15.02 33.01 -8.28
C GLU A 152 -14.69 33.84 -7.02
N LEU A 153 -13.57 33.53 -6.35
CA LEU A 153 -13.06 34.30 -5.21
C LEU A 153 -12.77 35.75 -5.59
N ARG A 154 -12.15 35.98 -6.75
CA ARG A 154 -11.85 37.33 -7.23
C ARG A 154 -13.12 38.12 -7.51
N GLU A 155 -14.12 37.52 -8.16
CA GLU A 155 -15.42 38.14 -8.40
C GLU A 155 -16.17 38.43 -7.09
N ALA A 156 -16.17 37.49 -6.15
CA ALA A 156 -16.77 37.64 -4.82
C ALA A 156 -16.06 38.74 -3.99
N ALA A 157 -14.76 38.96 -4.20
CA ALA A 157 -13.99 40.00 -3.53
C ALA A 157 -14.21 41.41 -4.12
N LYS A 158 -14.70 41.56 -5.36
CA LYS A 158 -14.89 42.87 -6.02
C LYS A 158 -15.80 43.83 -5.25
N PRO A 159 -16.97 43.43 -4.73
CA PRO A 159 -17.82 44.31 -3.92
C PRO A 159 -17.12 44.78 -2.65
N LEU A 160 -16.36 43.90 -2.01
CA LEU A 160 -15.63 44.18 -0.78
C LEU A 160 -14.50 45.19 -1.03
N LEU A 161 -13.76 45.00 -2.13
CA LEU A 161 -12.77 45.97 -2.62
C LEU A 161 -13.40 47.32 -2.95
N ALA A 162 -14.58 47.33 -3.58
CA ALA A 162 -15.30 48.56 -3.90
C ALA A 162 -15.75 49.31 -2.63
N VAL A 163 -16.17 48.60 -1.58
CA VAL A 163 -16.48 49.18 -0.27
C VAL A 163 -15.21 49.74 0.39
N LEU A 164 -14.10 48.98 0.38
CA LEU A 164 -12.82 49.45 0.92
C LEU A 164 -12.28 50.68 0.18
N LEU A 165 -12.42 50.73 -1.15
CA LEU A 165 -12.05 51.90 -1.95
C LEU A 165 -12.92 53.12 -1.62
N LYS A 166 -14.23 52.92 -1.43
CA LYS A 166 -15.14 53.99 -0.97
C LYS A 166 -14.79 54.46 0.44
N LEU A 167 -14.46 53.55 1.35
CA LEU A 167 -14.00 53.87 2.69
C LEU A 167 -12.69 54.66 2.65
N HIS A 168 -11.74 54.22 1.82
CA HIS A 168 -10.47 54.90 1.61
C HIS A 168 -10.66 56.30 1.04
N ALA A 169 -11.52 56.46 0.04
CA ALA A 169 -11.90 57.78 -0.48
C ALA A 169 -12.55 58.66 0.60
N ALA A 170 -13.38 58.08 1.48
CA ALA A 170 -13.96 58.79 2.61
C ALA A 170 -12.90 59.19 3.67
N THR A 171 -11.83 58.40 3.85
CA THR A 171 -10.72 58.78 4.74
C THR A 171 -9.94 59.99 4.27
N TYR A 172 -9.86 60.23 2.96
CA TYR A 172 -9.30 61.49 2.42
C TYR A 172 -10.18 62.72 2.71
N GLY A 173 -11.48 62.52 2.98
CA GLY A 173 -12.41 63.57 3.39
C GLY A 173 -12.45 63.81 4.91
N LEU A 174 -11.80 62.98 5.71
CA LEU A 174 -11.76 63.07 7.17
C LEU A 174 -10.39 63.63 7.60
N GLY A 175 -10.40 64.64 8.46
CA GLY A 175 -9.20 65.34 8.93
C GLY A 175 -8.12 64.41 9.49
N SER A 176 -6.86 64.81 9.33
CA SER A 176 -5.65 64.05 9.68
C SER A 176 -5.69 63.49 11.11
N GLY A 177 -5.75 62.15 11.25
CA GLY A 177 -5.53 61.50 12.55
C GLY A 177 -6.21 60.15 12.79
N ARG A 178 -7.13 59.70 11.92
CA ARG A 178 -7.83 58.41 12.11
C ARG A 178 -7.30 57.32 11.18
N SER A 179 -6.98 56.15 11.72
CA SER A 179 -6.56 54.98 10.96
C SER A 179 -7.77 54.25 10.37
N MET A 180 -7.60 53.62 9.20
CA MET A 180 -8.64 52.81 8.55
C MET A 180 -9.15 51.69 9.47
N VAL A 181 -8.27 51.11 10.28
CA VAL A 181 -8.61 50.05 11.25
C VAL A 181 -9.58 50.57 12.30
N GLY A 182 -9.33 51.76 12.88
CA GLY A 182 -10.25 52.37 13.82
C GLY A 182 -11.62 52.71 13.21
N LEU A 183 -11.66 53.09 11.93
CA LEU A 183 -12.92 53.32 11.22
C LEU A 183 -13.72 52.03 10.99
N LEU A 184 -13.07 50.93 10.65
CA LEU A 184 -13.72 49.63 10.47
C LEU A 184 -14.20 49.03 11.80
N GLU A 185 -13.47 49.26 12.89
CA GLU A 185 -13.89 48.92 14.25
C GLU A 185 -15.10 49.75 14.73
N GLU A 186 -15.29 50.94 14.18
CA GLU A 186 -16.46 51.81 14.42
C GLU A 186 -17.68 51.40 13.57
N VAL A 187 -17.50 50.65 12.47
CA VAL A 187 -18.63 50.15 11.66
C VAL A 187 -19.41 49.10 12.47
N ARG A 188 -20.65 49.47 12.80
CA ARG A 188 -21.61 48.59 13.46
C ARG A 188 -22.59 48.04 12.44
N LEU A 189 -22.74 46.72 12.39
CA LEU A 189 -23.81 46.06 11.67
C LEU A 189 -25.02 45.87 12.59
N PRO A 190 -26.24 46.19 12.13
CA PRO A 190 -27.45 45.92 12.90
C PRO A 190 -27.72 44.42 12.97
N SER A 191 -27.58 43.81 14.15
CA SER A 191 -28.03 42.44 14.42
C SER A 191 -29.47 42.45 14.95
N ALA A 192 -30.32 41.59 14.38
CA ALA A 192 -31.71 41.44 14.79
C ALA A 192 -31.87 40.85 16.21
N VAL A 193 -30.80 40.24 16.75
CA VAL A 193 -30.82 39.52 18.04
C VAL A 193 -30.06 40.26 19.13
N TRP A 194 -28.96 40.95 18.79
CA TRP A 194 -28.02 41.50 19.77
C TRP A 194 -27.79 43.02 19.65
N GLY A 195 -28.45 43.70 18.72
CA GLY A 195 -28.24 45.12 18.46
C GLY A 195 -27.02 45.42 17.58
N GLU A 196 -26.52 46.65 17.61
CA GLU A 196 -25.38 47.09 16.80
C GLU A 196 -24.07 46.39 17.22
N GLN A 197 -23.47 45.61 16.32
CA GLN A 197 -22.23 44.87 16.59
C GLN A 197 -21.06 45.27 15.67
N PRO A 198 -19.81 45.26 16.16
CA PRO A 198 -18.64 45.49 15.31
C PRO A 198 -18.56 44.49 14.17
N LEU A 199 -18.20 44.97 12.97
CA LEU A 199 -17.88 44.10 11.84
C LEU A 199 -16.61 43.26 12.10
N ILE A 200 -15.61 43.83 12.80
CA ILE A 200 -14.30 43.23 13.05
C ILE A 200 -13.85 43.54 14.48
N ALA A 201 -13.21 42.57 15.14
CA ALA A 201 -12.52 42.75 16.41
C ALA A 201 -11.07 42.25 16.28
N GLY A 202 -10.12 43.16 16.04
CA GLY A 202 -8.73 42.80 15.75
C GLY A 202 -8.60 41.99 14.45
N SER A 203 -8.10 40.75 14.54
CA SER A 203 -7.98 39.83 13.39
C SER A 203 -9.18 38.88 13.20
N ARG A 204 -10.26 39.10 13.94
CA ARG A 204 -11.43 38.21 13.99
C ARG A 204 -12.65 38.89 13.38
N SER A 205 -13.41 38.16 12.58
CA SER A 205 -14.76 38.56 12.19
C SER A 205 -15.73 38.26 13.32
N VAL A 206 -16.70 39.13 13.58
CA VAL A 206 -17.77 38.84 14.54
C VAL A 206 -18.94 38.25 13.77
N GLY A 207 -19.32 37.02 14.10
CA GLY A 207 -20.48 36.35 13.49
C GLY A 207 -21.81 36.98 13.92
N ASP A 208 -22.92 36.57 13.28
CA ASP A 208 -24.27 37.06 13.61
C ASP A 208 -24.70 36.80 15.07
N ASP A 209 -24.05 35.83 15.71
CA ASP A 209 -24.21 35.45 17.13
C ASP A 209 -23.31 36.25 18.09
N GLY A 210 -22.47 37.15 17.57
CA GLY A 210 -21.52 37.93 18.37
C GLY A 210 -20.21 37.21 18.70
N THR A 211 -20.01 35.98 18.22
CA THR A 211 -18.80 35.22 18.51
C THR A 211 -17.66 35.65 17.58
N PRO A 212 -16.48 36.06 18.10
CA PRO A 212 -15.33 36.35 17.27
C PRO A 212 -14.74 35.06 16.68
N ILE A 213 -14.79 34.93 15.35
CA ILE A 213 -14.22 33.81 14.61
C ILE A 213 -12.91 34.25 13.98
N ASP A 214 -11.86 33.45 14.14
CA ASP A 214 -10.60 33.68 13.44
C ASP A 214 -10.84 33.53 11.93
N LEU A 215 -10.55 34.57 11.16
CA LEU A 215 -10.70 34.56 9.70
C LEU A 215 -9.92 33.42 9.04
N ALA A 216 -8.81 32.97 9.64
CA ALA A 216 -8.03 31.84 9.16
C ALA A 216 -8.75 30.48 9.34
N GLN A 217 -9.73 30.40 10.24
CA GLN A 217 -10.50 29.18 10.55
C GLN A 217 -11.97 29.27 10.11
N ALA A 218 -12.47 30.48 9.82
CA ALA A 218 -13.85 30.75 9.43
C ALA A 218 -14.34 29.95 8.21
N TRP A 219 -13.41 29.49 7.35
CA TRP A 219 -13.76 28.65 6.20
C TRP A 219 -14.04 27.19 6.55
N GLN A 220 -13.60 26.69 7.70
CA GLN A 220 -13.75 25.27 8.08
C GLN A 220 -15.19 24.91 8.44
N ASP A 221 -15.93 25.86 9.01
CA ASP A 221 -17.33 25.69 9.43
C ASP A 221 -18.33 26.17 8.35
N ALA A 222 -17.84 26.61 7.18
CA ALA A 222 -18.67 27.08 6.09
C ALA A 222 -19.40 25.89 5.42
N PRO A 223 -20.74 25.93 5.26
CA PRO A 223 -21.51 24.91 4.53
C PRO A 223 -20.96 24.63 3.13
N GLU A 224 -20.44 25.65 2.45
CA GLU A 224 -19.81 25.55 1.13
C GLU A 224 -18.52 24.72 1.17
N ALA A 225 -17.69 24.89 2.20
CA ALA A 225 -16.47 24.11 2.37
C ALA A 225 -16.78 22.64 2.71
N ALA A 226 -17.81 22.39 3.51
CA ALA A 226 -18.30 21.05 3.80
C ALA A 226 -18.87 20.35 2.55
N ALA A 227 -19.63 21.06 1.72
CA ALA A 227 -20.15 20.56 0.46
C ALA A 227 -19.02 20.23 -0.54
N LEU A 228 -18.01 21.10 -0.63
CA LEU A 228 -16.82 20.88 -1.45
C LEU A 228 -16.02 19.64 -0.98
N ALA A 229 -15.84 19.50 0.34
CA ALA A 229 -15.19 18.32 0.92
C ALA A 229 -15.98 17.03 0.63
N GLY A 230 -17.31 17.08 0.71
CA GLY A 230 -18.20 15.98 0.35
C GLY A 230 -18.08 15.58 -1.13
N ALA A 231 -18.10 16.56 -2.04
CA ALA A 231 -17.92 16.31 -3.47
C ALA A 231 -16.56 15.65 -3.79
N MET A 232 -15.51 15.98 -3.04
CA MET A 232 -14.17 15.43 -3.23
C MET A 232 -13.87 14.15 -2.44
N GLN A 233 -14.82 13.62 -1.68
CA GLN A 233 -14.60 12.47 -0.80
C GLN A 233 -14.14 11.22 -1.56
N SER A 234 -14.76 10.91 -2.69
CA SER A 234 -14.44 9.73 -3.51
C SER A 234 -12.99 9.77 -4.03
N TYR A 235 -12.51 10.96 -4.42
CA TYR A 235 -11.12 11.19 -4.80
C TYR A 235 -10.15 11.01 -3.62
N ALA A 236 -10.48 11.58 -2.46
CA ALA A 236 -9.65 11.46 -1.26
C ALA A 236 -9.54 9.99 -0.79
N GLU A 237 -10.65 9.26 -0.81
CA GLU A 237 -10.68 7.85 -0.47
C GLU A 237 -9.86 7.00 -1.45
N LEU A 238 -10.01 7.23 -2.75
CA LEU A 238 -9.23 6.51 -3.76
C LEU A 238 -7.73 6.78 -3.61
N ARG A 239 -7.34 8.03 -3.34
CA ARG A 239 -5.93 8.37 -3.04
C ARG A 239 -5.41 7.63 -1.83
N ARG A 240 -6.20 7.52 -0.76
CA ARG A 240 -5.82 6.77 0.44
C ARG A 240 -5.65 5.28 0.12
N ARG A 241 -6.59 4.67 -0.61
CA ARG A 241 -6.52 3.27 -1.04
C ARG A 241 -5.28 3.01 -1.90
N LEU A 242 -5.00 3.89 -2.86
CA LEU A 242 -3.84 3.79 -3.75
C LEU A 242 -2.52 3.97 -3.00
N ALA A 243 -2.47 4.84 -1.98
CA ALA A 243 -1.29 5.01 -1.13
C ALA A 243 -1.03 3.81 -0.20
N ALA A 244 -2.09 3.11 0.20
CA ALA A 244 -2.00 1.90 1.03
C ALA A 244 -1.64 0.64 0.22
N HIS A 245 -1.79 0.67 -1.11
CA HIS A 245 -1.45 -0.46 -1.97
C HIS A 245 0.05 -0.77 -1.90
N GLN A 246 0.37 -2.06 -1.79
CA GLN A 246 1.73 -2.57 -1.82
C GLN A 246 1.86 -3.57 -2.96
N ASP A 247 2.95 -3.45 -3.73
CA ASP A 247 3.27 -4.37 -4.80
C ASP A 247 3.37 -5.80 -4.26
N TYR A 248 2.95 -6.76 -5.08
CA TYR A 248 3.03 -8.16 -4.75
C TYR A 248 4.48 -8.58 -4.46
N ARG A 249 4.64 -9.16 -3.27
CA ARG A 249 5.86 -9.85 -2.86
C ARG A 249 5.50 -11.29 -2.59
N GLU A 250 6.25 -12.21 -3.17
CA GLU A 250 6.02 -13.62 -2.93
C GLU A 250 6.25 -13.91 -1.44
N PRO A 251 5.29 -14.54 -0.74
CA PRO A 251 5.47 -14.87 0.66
C PRO A 251 6.67 -15.81 0.79
N THR A 252 7.67 -15.38 1.57
CA THR A 252 8.83 -16.20 1.88
C THR A 252 8.31 -17.51 2.47
N PRO A 253 8.61 -18.67 1.86
CA PRO A 253 8.23 -19.93 2.47
C PRO A 253 8.84 -19.97 3.88
N PRO A 254 8.11 -20.47 4.90
CA PRO A 254 8.68 -20.63 6.22
C PRO A 254 9.97 -21.46 6.09
N PRO A 255 11.02 -21.15 6.86
CA PRO A 255 12.23 -21.97 6.86
C PRO A 255 11.80 -23.41 7.14
N ARG A 256 12.22 -24.35 6.28
CA ARG A 256 11.97 -25.77 6.51
C ARG A 256 12.59 -26.13 7.87
N VAL A 257 11.78 -26.39 8.88
CA VAL A 257 12.24 -26.73 10.23
C VAL A 257 12.91 -28.12 10.27
N HIS A 258 12.78 -28.90 9.19
CA HIS A 258 13.46 -30.18 9.02
C HIS A 258 14.06 -30.28 7.62
N GLU A 259 15.23 -29.69 7.40
CA GLU A 259 16.24 -30.46 6.67
C GLU A 259 16.62 -31.61 7.61
N GLN A 260 15.93 -32.75 7.46
CA GLN A 260 16.43 -33.99 8.03
C GLN A 260 17.90 -34.08 7.59
N PRO A 261 18.85 -34.36 8.51
CA PRO A 261 20.23 -34.58 8.11
C PRO A 261 20.18 -35.66 7.03
N THR A 262 20.58 -35.31 5.81
CA THR A 262 20.71 -36.26 4.71
C THR A 262 21.46 -37.45 5.29
N TYR A 263 20.80 -38.60 5.39
CA TYR A 263 21.44 -39.82 5.82
C TYR A 263 22.50 -40.11 4.77
N GLN A 264 23.73 -39.64 5.01
CA GLN A 264 24.87 -39.92 4.17
C GLN A 264 25.02 -41.44 4.20
N SER A 265 24.73 -42.11 3.09
CA SER A 265 24.89 -43.55 2.98
C SER A 265 26.30 -43.92 3.45
N LYS A 266 26.48 -45.08 4.10
CA LYS A 266 27.81 -45.51 4.58
C LYS A 266 28.88 -45.40 3.49
N ASP A 267 28.51 -45.66 2.24
CA ASP A 267 29.36 -45.55 1.06
C ASP A 267 29.83 -44.12 0.74
N SER A 268 29.08 -43.10 1.12
CA SER A 268 29.44 -41.70 0.94
C SER A 268 30.43 -41.23 2.02
N ILE A 269 30.24 -41.67 3.27
CA ILE A 269 31.16 -41.44 4.38
C ILE A 269 32.49 -42.17 4.15
N GLU A 270 32.45 -43.40 3.66
CA GLU A 270 33.66 -44.17 3.33
C GLU A 270 34.42 -43.58 2.14
N ARG A 271 33.72 -43.05 1.14
CA ARG A 271 34.37 -42.34 0.01
C ARG A 271 35.05 -41.05 0.47
N ALA A 272 34.42 -40.29 1.36
CA ALA A 272 35.01 -39.08 1.95
C ALA A 272 36.26 -39.41 2.78
N ARG A 273 36.20 -40.45 3.63
CA ARG A 273 37.37 -40.90 4.40
C ARG A 273 38.53 -41.37 3.51
N ARG A 274 38.25 -42.11 2.43
CA ARG A 274 39.29 -42.55 1.50
C ARG A 274 39.98 -41.37 0.81
N THR A 275 39.22 -40.35 0.42
CA THR A 275 39.79 -39.15 -0.21
C THR A 275 40.61 -38.31 0.77
N GLU A 276 40.21 -38.23 2.03
CA GLU A 276 40.96 -37.53 3.07
C GLU A 276 42.29 -38.23 3.38
N ILE A 277 42.29 -39.56 3.53
CA ILE A 277 43.50 -40.37 3.71
C ILE A 277 44.44 -40.23 2.51
N GLU A 278 43.91 -40.20 1.29
CA GLU A 278 44.74 -40.04 0.09
C GLU A 278 45.36 -38.64 0.01
N ASN A 279 44.63 -37.61 0.41
CA ASN A 279 45.14 -36.24 0.48
C ASN A 279 46.22 -36.08 1.56
N GLU A 280 46.07 -36.71 2.71
CA GLU A 280 47.11 -36.73 3.75
C GLU A 280 48.37 -37.44 3.28
N ARG A 281 48.24 -38.57 2.57
CA ARG A 281 49.39 -39.26 1.97
C ARG A 281 50.10 -38.40 0.93
N ARG A 282 49.36 -37.65 0.10
CA ARG A 282 49.94 -36.71 -0.87
C ARG A 282 50.67 -35.56 -0.17
N ARG A 283 50.13 -35.04 0.92
CA ARG A 283 50.78 -34.00 1.74
C ARG A 283 52.05 -34.51 2.40
N ALA A 284 52.02 -35.70 3.00
CA ALA A 284 53.18 -36.33 3.61
C ALA A 284 54.29 -36.64 2.58
N ALA A 285 53.93 -37.09 1.37
CA ALA A 285 54.88 -37.30 0.29
C ALA A 285 55.49 -35.98 -0.22
N ALA A 286 54.69 -34.91 -0.33
CA ALA A 286 55.17 -33.59 -0.70
C ALA A 286 56.10 -32.98 0.35
N GLU A 287 55.85 -33.25 1.63
CA GLU A 287 56.68 -32.79 2.74
C GLU A 287 57.99 -33.58 2.85
N ALA A 288 57.96 -34.89 2.58
CA ALA A 288 59.15 -35.73 2.48
C ALA A 288 60.04 -35.41 1.26
N ALA A 289 59.47 -34.85 0.19
CA ALA A 289 60.19 -34.43 -1.01
C ALA A 289 60.81 -33.03 -0.92
N ARG A 290 60.66 -32.31 0.21
CA ARG A 290 61.32 -31.01 0.41
C ARG A 290 62.83 -31.22 0.61
N PRO A 291 63.71 -30.68 -0.27
CA PRO A 291 65.15 -30.76 -0.07
C PRO A 291 65.55 -29.96 1.18
N LYS A 292 66.33 -30.59 2.08
CA LYS A 292 66.89 -29.93 3.27
C LYS A 292 67.79 -28.78 2.80
N ALA A 293 67.43 -27.55 3.14
CA ALA A 293 68.24 -26.38 2.87
C ALA A 293 69.61 -26.51 3.56
N GLN A 294 70.69 -26.44 2.76
CA GLN A 294 72.04 -26.31 3.28
C GLN A 294 72.22 -24.92 3.93
N PRO A 295 72.94 -24.81 5.06
CA PRO A 295 73.21 -23.51 5.68
C PRO A 295 74.29 -22.79 4.87
N ASN A 296 73.91 -21.78 4.08
CA ASN A 296 74.88 -20.92 3.41
C ASN A 296 75.47 -19.89 4.38
N SER A 297 76.77 -20.05 4.62
CA SER A 297 77.69 -19.10 5.21
C SER A 297 77.99 -17.92 4.28
N TRP A 298 77.82 -16.72 4.83
CA TRP A 298 78.72 -15.56 4.78
C TRP A 298 78.98 -14.74 3.49
N THR A 299 79.27 -13.45 3.75
CA THR A 299 79.68 -12.33 2.87
C THR A 299 78.56 -11.74 2.00
N GLY A 300 78.21 -10.46 2.05
CA GLY A 300 78.93 -9.25 2.43
C GLY A 300 78.60 -8.18 1.39
N ASN A 301 78.59 -6.90 1.82
CA ASN A 301 78.56 -5.68 1.01
C ASN A 301 77.18 -4.98 0.87
N ILE A 302 76.93 -4.01 1.75
CA ILE A 302 76.05 -2.87 1.47
C ILE A 302 76.85 -1.62 1.87
N GLY A 303 77.32 -0.91 0.85
CA GLY A 303 77.79 0.47 0.97
C GLY A 303 76.81 1.41 0.28
N SER A 304 76.59 2.55 0.93
CA SER A 304 76.21 3.87 0.39
C SER A 304 74.87 4.01 -0.35
N VAL A 305 73.91 4.73 0.28
CA VAL A 305 73.43 6.07 -0.17
C VAL A 305 72.88 6.81 1.06
N GLY A 306 73.42 8.00 1.37
CA GLY A 306 72.95 8.92 2.42
C GLY A 306 74.09 9.66 3.09
#